data_AF-X1VJJ2-F1
#
_entry.id   AF-X1VJJ2-F1
#
_cell.length_a   1.000
_cell.length_b   1.000
_cell.length_c   1.000
_cell.angle_alpha   90.00
_cell.angle_beta   90.00
_cell.angle_gamma   90.00
#
_symmetry.space_group_name_H-M   'P 1'
#
loop_
_entity.id
_entity.type
_entity.pdbx_description
1 polymer ?
#
loop_
_entity_poly.entity_id
_entity_poly.type
_entity_poly.pdbx_seq_one_letter_code
_entity_poly.pdbx_strand_id
1 'polypeptide(L)'
;MIYAGANDGMLHCFNDSTGDEMWAFIPNDQLPNLKNLLTEHRYYEDANAMAADVWFPNPPGTDDFKNKNEWRTVLIFGQRQGGWNYSALDVTDPYNPDFLFNFDTSMADLGETWSDPVIYKIHKDSLKKENDRFFVFLGGGYWPDSLYDIYDTLSPPFGNALYTLDVVNMCGNTTPAMGTDYWKIPPAFDYSTSMVYPFPAQPSVIDTNLDSYHDILYIGDVGGQLWKVVLNDGNDP
;
A
#
# COMPACT_ATOMS: atom_id res chain seq x y z
N MET A 1 -20.73 -0.62 6.47
CA MET A 1 -19.60 -0.59 7.42
C MET A 1 -18.71 0.59 7.13
N ILE A 2 -18.14 1.18 8.18
CA ILE A 2 -17.15 2.26 8.13
C ILE A 2 -15.90 1.76 8.86
N TYR A 3 -14.73 1.90 8.24
CA TYR A 3 -13.46 1.54 8.83
C TYR A 3 -12.69 2.80 9.20
N ALA A 4 -12.17 2.87 10.42
CA ALA A 4 -11.40 4.02 10.90
C ALA A 4 -10.22 3.57 11.74
N GLY A 5 -9.02 4.04 11.39
CA GLY A 5 -7.86 3.93 12.27
C GLY A 5 -8.06 4.82 13.50
N ALA A 6 -7.55 4.37 14.63
CA ALA A 6 -7.54 5.14 15.86
C ALA A 6 -6.17 5.16 16.53
N ASN A 7 -5.98 6.20 17.34
CA ASN A 7 -4.74 6.44 18.05
C ASN A 7 -4.53 5.51 19.27
N ASP A 8 -5.35 4.48 19.41
CA ASP A 8 -5.22 3.42 20.40
C ASP A 8 -4.57 2.15 19.82
N GLY A 9 -4.02 2.22 18.60
CA GLY A 9 -3.32 1.08 17.98
C GLY A 9 -4.20 0.15 17.18
N MET A 10 -5.45 0.55 16.92
CA MET A 10 -6.45 -0.31 16.31
C MET A 10 -7.10 0.32 15.09
N LEU A 11 -7.48 -0.55 14.15
CA LEU A 11 -8.46 -0.26 13.13
C LEU A 11 -9.84 -0.71 13.65
N HIS A 12 -10.79 0.22 13.73
CA HIS A 12 -12.16 -0.08 14.17
C HIS A 12 -13.11 -0.20 12.98
N CYS A 13 -14.06 -1.11 13.10
CA CYS A 13 -15.19 -1.26 12.18
C CYS A 13 -16.49 -0.85 12.86
N PHE A 14 -17.21 0.09 12.26
CA PHE A 14 -18.51 0.57 12.73
C PHE A 14 -19.63 0.21 11.77
N ASN A 15 -20.79 -0.11 12.33
CA ASN A 15 -22.01 -0.22 11.57
C ASN A 15 -22.45 1.17 11.09
N ASP A 16 -22.66 1.33 9.78
CA ASP A 16 -23.02 2.62 9.18
C ASP A 16 -24.45 3.09 9.53
N SER A 17 -25.32 2.16 9.93
CA SER A 17 -26.71 2.46 10.30
C SER A 17 -26.88 2.77 11.79
N THR A 18 -26.19 2.05 12.68
CA THR A 18 -26.35 2.21 14.14
C THR A 18 -25.21 3.00 14.79
N GLY A 19 -24.03 3.04 14.17
CA GLY A 19 -22.81 3.58 14.77
C GLY A 19 -22.16 2.65 15.79
N ASP A 20 -22.71 1.44 16.00
CA ASP A 20 -22.13 0.48 16.93
C ASP A 20 -20.80 -0.07 16.38
N GLU A 21 -19.82 -0.20 17.27
CA GLU A 21 -18.57 -0.88 16.97
C GLU A 21 -18.82 -2.39 16.82
N MET A 22 -18.35 -2.96 15.71
CA MET A 22 -18.52 -4.37 15.38
C MET A 22 -17.30 -5.19 15.80
N TRP A 23 -16.11 -4.69 15.46
CA TRP A 23 -14.83 -5.30 15.80
C TRP A 23 -13.71 -4.28 15.69
N ALA A 24 -12.57 -4.61 16.27
CA ALA A 24 -11.31 -3.89 16.14
C ALA A 24 -10.18 -4.85 15.76
N PHE A 25 -9.28 -4.41 14.90
CA PHE A 25 -8.08 -5.13 14.50
C PHE A 25 -6.84 -4.42 15.03
N ILE A 26 -5.98 -5.16 15.72
CA ILE A 26 -4.68 -4.68 16.19
C ILE A 26 -3.62 -5.19 15.23
N PRO A 27 -2.90 -4.32 14.49
CA PRO A 27 -1.77 -4.74 13.68
C PRO A 27 -0.68 -5.41 14.53
N ASN A 28 -0.05 -6.45 13.96
CA ASN A 28 0.90 -7.30 14.69
C ASN A 28 2.07 -6.51 15.29
N ASP A 29 2.51 -5.45 14.61
CA ASP A 29 3.59 -4.57 15.06
C ASP A 29 3.16 -3.62 16.18
N GLN A 30 1.86 -3.30 16.28
CA GLN A 30 1.31 -2.44 17.33
C GLN A 30 0.96 -3.18 18.62
N LEU A 31 0.72 -4.49 18.55
CA LEU A 31 0.43 -5.33 19.72
C LEU A 31 1.43 -5.13 20.90
N PRO A 32 2.76 -5.15 20.71
CA PRO A 32 3.71 -4.88 21.79
C PRO A 32 3.73 -3.41 22.25
N ASN A 33 3.21 -2.47 21.45
CA ASN A 33 3.19 -1.04 21.72
C ASN A 33 1.96 -0.59 22.52
N LEU A 34 0.91 -1.41 22.61
CA LEU A 34 -0.30 -1.07 23.37
C LEU A 34 -0.03 -0.80 24.85
N LYS A 35 1.01 -1.41 25.43
CA LYS A 35 1.43 -1.15 26.83
C LYS A 35 1.84 0.31 27.07
N ASN A 36 2.26 1.03 26.01
CA ASN A 36 2.77 2.39 26.11
C ASN A 36 1.63 3.43 26.16
N LEU A 37 0.39 3.04 25.78
CA LEU A 37 -0.81 3.89 25.87
C LEU A 37 -1.07 4.39 27.30
N LEU A 38 -0.59 3.65 28.31
CA LEU A 38 -0.74 3.99 29.72
C LEU A 38 0.23 5.07 30.21
N THR A 39 1.30 5.33 29.45
CA THR A 39 2.45 6.11 29.95
C THR A 39 2.73 7.36 29.12
N GLU A 40 2.51 7.32 27.79
CA GLU A 40 2.84 8.42 26.89
C GLU A 40 1.80 8.51 25.77
N HIS A 41 1.51 9.73 25.31
CA HIS A 41 0.73 9.92 24.09
C HIS A 41 1.62 9.68 22.88
N ARG A 42 1.33 8.64 22.10
CA ARG A 42 1.98 8.33 20.83
C ARG A 42 0.94 8.35 19.73
N TYR A 43 1.39 8.45 18.49
CA TYR A 43 0.54 8.21 17.32
C TYR A 43 0.56 6.71 17.00
N TYR A 44 -0.55 6.18 16.47
CA TYR A 44 -0.72 4.77 16.11
C TYR A 44 -1.37 4.64 14.73
N GLU A 45 -2.57 4.07 14.60
CA GLU A 45 -3.24 3.87 13.33
C GLU A 45 -3.99 5.16 12.93
N ASP A 46 -3.34 6.04 12.17
CA ASP A 46 -3.98 7.28 11.71
C ASP A 46 -4.07 7.40 10.18
N ALA A 47 -3.44 6.52 9.40
CA ALA A 47 -3.49 6.67 7.94
C ALA A 47 -4.89 6.42 7.37
N ASN A 48 -5.13 6.98 6.17
CA ASN A 48 -6.39 6.73 5.48
C ASN A 48 -6.43 5.25 5.05
N ALA A 49 -7.57 4.60 5.29
CA ALA A 49 -7.81 3.26 4.80
C ALA A 49 -8.37 3.31 3.37
N MET A 50 -7.84 2.47 2.50
CA MET A 50 -8.29 2.29 1.12
C MET A 50 -8.96 0.92 0.98
N ALA A 51 -10.20 0.90 0.51
CA ALA A 51 -10.93 -0.33 0.21
C ALA A 51 -11.21 -0.44 -1.28
N ALA A 52 -10.96 -1.61 -1.88
CA ALA A 52 -11.29 -1.88 -3.26
C ALA A 52 -11.65 -3.35 -3.48
N ASP A 53 -12.52 -3.61 -4.46
CA ASP A 53 -12.81 -4.98 -4.90
C ASP A 53 -11.68 -5.48 -5.79
N VAL A 54 -11.07 -6.59 -5.37
CA VAL A 54 -9.94 -7.24 -6.01
C VAL A 54 -10.34 -8.65 -6.40
N TRP A 55 -9.99 -9.03 -7.62
CA TRP A 55 -10.22 -10.39 -8.10
C TRP A 55 -9.04 -11.30 -7.73
N PHE A 56 -9.35 -12.43 -7.11
CA PHE A 56 -8.39 -13.47 -6.70
C PHE A 56 -8.56 -14.71 -7.59
N PRO A 57 -7.70 -14.90 -8.62
CA PRO A 57 -7.83 -16.02 -9.55
C PRO A 57 -7.67 -17.37 -8.85
N ASN A 58 -8.48 -18.36 -9.26
CA ASN A 58 -8.41 -19.71 -8.72
C ASN A 58 -8.59 -20.77 -9.84
N PRO A 59 -7.50 -21.44 -10.32
CA PRO A 59 -6.15 -21.43 -9.77
C PRO A 59 -5.32 -20.19 -10.17
N PRO A 60 -4.39 -19.72 -9.31
CA PRO A 60 -3.63 -18.51 -9.57
C PRO A 60 -2.82 -18.59 -10.88
N GLY A 61 -3.03 -17.63 -11.79
CA GLY A 61 -2.24 -17.47 -13.02
C GLY A 61 -2.64 -18.33 -14.21
N THR A 62 -3.71 -19.12 -14.10
CA THR A 62 -4.28 -19.92 -15.22
C THR A 62 -5.79 -19.80 -15.31
N ASP A 63 -6.38 -18.88 -14.55
CA ASP A 63 -7.82 -18.66 -14.49
C ASP A 63 -8.21 -17.58 -15.50
N ASP A 64 -8.80 -18.02 -16.61
CA ASP A 64 -9.20 -17.15 -17.72
C ASP A 64 -10.60 -16.54 -17.52
N PHE A 65 -11.36 -16.96 -16.49
CA PHE A 65 -12.76 -16.57 -16.30
C PHE A 65 -13.07 -16.13 -14.87
N LYS A 66 -13.29 -14.82 -14.69
CA LYS A 66 -13.63 -14.25 -13.39
C LYS A 66 -15.00 -14.71 -12.91
N ASN A 67 -15.03 -15.47 -11.82
CA ASN A 67 -16.27 -15.86 -11.15
C ASN A 67 -16.62 -14.88 -10.03
N LYS A 68 -17.92 -14.74 -9.76
CA LYS A 68 -18.41 -13.87 -8.66
C LYS A 68 -17.76 -14.22 -7.30
N ASN A 69 -17.49 -15.49 -7.06
CA ASN A 69 -16.98 -15.98 -5.77
C ASN A 69 -15.47 -15.77 -5.58
N GLU A 70 -14.77 -15.26 -6.60
CA GLU A 70 -13.33 -14.95 -6.56
C GLU A 70 -13.06 -13.47 -6.22
N TRP A 71 -14.09 -12.64 -6.23
CA TRP A 71 -13.97 -11.24 -5.85
C TRP A 71 -13.95 -11.11 -4.34
N ARG A 72 -12.99 -10.32 -3.86
CA ARG A 72 -12.83 -9.99 -2.45
C ARG A 72 -12.75 -8.48 -2.29
N THR A 73 -13.33 -7.94 -1.22
CA THR A 73 -13.13 -6.54 -0.84
C THR A 73 -11.89 -6.44 0.04
N VAL A 74 -10.82 -5.85 -0.48
CA VAL A 74 -9.54 -5.71 0.23
C VAL A 74 -9.46 -4.32 0.83
N LEU A 75 -9.17 -4.27 2.13
CA LEU A 75 -8.91 -3.05 2.89
C LEU A 75 -7.41 -2.97 3.21
N ILE A 76 -6.74 -1.90 2.80
CA ILE A 76 -5.36 -1.62 3.16
C ILE A 76 -5.28 -0.28 3.89
N PHE A 77 -4.47 -0.23 4.94
CA PHE A 77 -4.29 0.97 5.76
C PHE A 77 -2.87 1.00 6.32
N GLY A 78 -2.43 2.19 6.72
CA GLY A 78 -1.14 2.43 7.35
C GLY A 78 -1.28 3.17 8.67
N GLN A 79 -0.15 3.61 9.18
CA GLN A 79 0.05 4.11 10.53
C GLN A 79 0.47 5.59 10.59
N ARG A 80 0.80 6.23 9.47
CA ARG A 80 1.45 7.56 9.45
C ARG A 80 2.64 7.60 10.44
N GLN A 81 2.59 8.49 11.43
CA GLN A 81 3.62 8.64 12.46
C GLN A 81 3.64 7.49 13.49
N GLY A 82 2.62 6.63 13.51
CA GLY A 82 2.58 5.47 14.40
C GLY A 82 3.49 4.32 13.98
N GLY A 83 3.99 4.33 12.73
CA GLY A 83 4.95 3.35 12.26
C GLY A 83 5.09 3.26 10.75
N TRP A 84 5.81 2.22 10.34
CA TRP A 84 6.31 2.03 8.98
C TRP A 84 5.70 0.78 8.32
N ASN A 85 4.47 0.42 8.72
CA ASN A 85 3.78 -0.78 8.27
C ASN A 85 2.46 -0.42 7.57
N TYR A 86 2.18 -1.08 6.45
CA TYR A 86 0.84 -1.17 5.87
C TYR A 86 0.26 -2.56 6.12
N SER A 87 -0.95 -2.62 6.63
CA SER A 87 -1.67 -3.88 6.86
C SER A 87 -2.83 -4.02 5.88
N ALA A 88 -3.05 -5.23 5.37
CA ALA A 88 -4.15 -5.57 4.48
C ALA A 88 -5.08 -6.63 5.08
N LEU A 89 -6.39 -6.40 4.95
CA LEU A 89 -7.46 -7.29 5.40
C LEU A 89 -8.42 -7.60 4.25
N ASP A 90 -8.97 -8.80 4.24
CA ASP A 90 -10.14 -9.16 3.46
C ASP A 90 -11.38 -8.85 4.30
N VAL A 91 -12.18 -7.91 3.83
CA VAL A 91 -13.42 -7.45 4.47
C VAL A 91 -14.66 -7.78 3.62
N THR A 92 -14.56 -8.80 2.76
CA THR A 92 -15.69 -9.29 1.94
C THR A 92 -16.86 -9.72 2.83
N ASP A 93 -16.56 -10.43 3.91
CA ASP A 93 -17.49 -10.58 5.03
C ASP A 93 -17.14 -9.54 6.10
N PRO A 94 -17.92 -8.46 6.22
CA PRO A 94 -17.64 -7.41 7.20
C PRO A 94 -17.75 -7.87 8.66
N TYR A 95 -18.33 -9.04 8.94
CA TYR A 95 -18.45 -9.58 10.30
C TYR A 95 -17.31 -10.54 10.67
N ASN A 96 -16.57 -11.04 9.68
CA ASN A 96 -15.45 -11.95 9.89
C ASN A 96 -14.30 -11.58 8.94
N PRO A 97 -13.56 -10.50 9.25
CA PRO A 97 -12.43 -10.08 8.42
C PRO A 97 -11.28 -11.08 8.54
N ASP A 98 -10.60 -11.35 7.42
CA ASP A 98 -9.41 -12.19 7.39
C ASP A 98 -8.16 -11.34 7.19
N PHE A 99 -7.08 -11.64 7.92
CA PHE A 99 -5.79 -11.00 7.69
C PHE A 99 -5.16 -11.50 6.38
N LEU A 100 -4.69 -10.58 5.55
CA LEU A 100 -4.04 -10.90 4.28
C LEU A 100 -2.51 -10.84 4.38
N PHE A 101 -1.94 -9.65 4.57
CA PHE A 101 -0.49 -9.44 4.63
C PHE A 101 -0.13 -8.12 5.31
N ASN A 102 1.16 -8.00 5.66
CA ASN A 102 1.81 -6.76 6.07
C ASN A 102 2.89 -6.37 5.05
N PHE A 103 3.10 -5.07 4.87
CA PHE A 103 4.21 -4.51 4.10
C PHE A 103 4.98 -3.53 4.99
N ASP A 104 6.19 -3.94 5.39
CA ASP A 104 6.98 -3.28 6.43
C ASP A 104 8.46 -3.11 6.06
N THR A 105 9.25 -2.61 7.01
CA THR A 105 10.68 -2.32 6.83
C THR A 105 11.57 -3.56 6.68
N SER A 106 11.04 -4.77 6.89
CA SER A 106 11.78 -6.00 6.57
C SER A 106 11.86 -6.24 5.06
N MET A 107 10.97 -5.62 4.28
CA MET A 107 10.85 -5.80 2.83
C MET A 107 11.34 -4.57 2.04
N ALA A 108 11.25 -3.38 2.64
CA ALA A 108 11.44 -2.12 1.93
C ALA A 108 12.02 -1.03 2.83
N ASP A 109 12.70 -0.05 2.22
CA ASP A 109 13.15 1.17 2.89
C ASP A 109 11.98 2.14 3.14
N LEU A 110 10.92 1.67 3.81
CA LEU A 110 9.74 2.43 4.16
C LEU A 110 10.07 3.51 5.20
N GLY A 111 9.51 4.69 4.98
CA GLY A 111 9.34 5.70 5.99
C GLY A 111 7.99 5.58 6.71
N GLU A 112 7.63 6.62 7.46
CA GLU A 112 6.31 6.78 8.04
C GLU A 112 5.25 6.74 6.95
N THR A 113 4.18 6.01 7.18
CA THR A 113 3.18 5.62 6.16
C THR A 113 2.18 6.75 5.89
N TRP A 114 2.69 7.91 5.48
CA TRP A 114 1.93 9.10 5.08
C TRP A 114 1.34 9.01 3.68
N SER A 115 1.91 8.16 2.82
CA SER A 115 1.39 7.95 1.48
C SER A 115 0.12 7.12 1.56
N ASP A 116 -1.00 7.72 1.18
CA ASP A 116 -2.26 6.98 1.13
C ASP A 116 -2.19 5.93 -0.01
N PRO A 117 -2.42 4.64 0.28
CA PRO A 117 -2.35 3.60 -0.72
C PRO A 117 -3.51 3.71 -1.72
N VAL A 118 -3.27 3.33 -2.97
CA VAL A 118 -4.31 3.23 -3.99
C VAL A 118 -4.27 1.86 -4.67
N ILE A 119 -5.43 1.28 -4.97
CA ILE A 119 -5.54 -0.04 -5.59
C ILE A 119 -6.10 0.12 -6.99
N TYR A 120 -5.34 -0.32 -7.99
CA TYR A 120 -5.75 -0.27 -9.39
C TYR A 120 -5.39 -1.54 -10.14
N LYS A 121 -6.13 -1.78 -11.22
CA LYS A 121 -5.91 -2.90 -12.12
C LYS A 121 -4.89 -2.52 -13.20
N ILE A 122 -3.88 -3.36 -13.38
CA ILE A 122 -2.89 -3.29 -14.47
C ILE A 122 -2.67 -4.70 -15.06
N HIS A 123 -2.04 -4.77 -16.24
CA HIS A 123 -1.60 -6.05 -16.81
C HIS A 123 -0.39 -6.59 -16.04
N LYS A 124 -0.42 -7.89 -15.66
CA LYS A 124 0.70 -8.51 -14.95
C LYS A 124 1.97 -8.60 -15.79
N ASP A 125 1.79 -9.00 -17.04
CA ASP A 125 2.83 -8.98 -18.05
C ASP A 125 2.48 -7.86 -19.02
N SER A 126 3.00 -6.65 -18.76
CA SER A 126 2.75 -5.50 -19.63
C SER A 126 3.11 -5.81 -21.08
N LEU A 127 4.09 -6.71 -21.34
CA LEU A 127 4.55 -7.10 -22.68
C LEU A 127 3.64 -8.13 -23.38
N LYS A 128 2.79 -8.85 -22.64
CA LYS A 128 1.87 -9.85 -23.21
C LYS A 128 0.40 -9.50 -23.07
N LYS A 129 0.05 -8.49 -22.26
CA LYS A 129 -1.33 -8.14 -21.90
C LYS A 129 -2.13 -9.34 -21.34
N GLU A 130 -1.44 -10.27 -20.68
CA GLU A 130 -2.04 -11.49 -20.13
C GLU A 130 -2.21 -11.35 -18.61
N ASN A 131 -3.40 -11.74 -18.13
CA ASN A 131 -3.83 -11.79 -16.74
C ASN A 131 -4.07 -10.43 -16.06
N ASP A 132 -5.35 -10.13 -15.80
CA ASP A 132 -5.78 -9.03 -14.96
C ASP A 132 -5.22 -9.19 -13.55
N ARG A 133 -4.54 -8.16 -13.05
CA ARG A 133 -4.02 -8.14 -11.69
C ARG A 133 -4.26 -6.79 -11.05
N PHE A 134 -4.54 -6.83 -9.75
CA PHE A 134 -4.73 -5.65 -8.93
C PHE A 134 -3.47 -5.43 -8.12
N PHE A 135 -3.00 -4.19 -8.14
CA PHE A 135 -1.82 -3.78 -7.43
C PHE A 135 -2.13 -2.63 -6.51
N VAL A 136 -1.49 -2.66 -5.35
CA VAL A 136 -1.41 -1.51 -4.45
C VAL A 136 -0.25 -0.64 -4.93
N PHE A 137 -0.49 0.63 -5.17
CA PHE A 137 0.54 1.63 -5.42
C PHE A 137 0.67 2.53 -4.20
N LEU A 138 1.91 2.75 -3.79
CA LEU A 138 2.23 3.59 -2.63
C LEU A 138 3.57 4.31 -2.82
N GLY A 139 3.65 5.51 -2.27
CA GLY A 139 4.93 6.16 -2.01
C GLY A 139 5.59 5.54 -0.79
N GLY A 140 6.91 5.65 -0.72
CA GLY A 140 7.70 5.10 0.37
C GLY A 140 7.47 5.78 1.72
N GLY A 141 6.69 6.87 1.76
CA GLY A 141 6.31 7.54 2.99
C GLY A 141 7.14 8.79 3.28
N TYR A 142 7.12 9.21 4.54
CA TYR A 142 7.86 10.37 5.05
C TYR A 142 8.98 9.95 6.00
N TRP A 143 9.95 10.83 6.22
CA TRP A 143 11.05 10.56 7.15
C TRP A 143 10.53 10.43 8.60
N PRO A 144 11.03 9.47 9.40
CA PRO A 144 10.60 9.28 10.80
C PRO A 144 11.07 10.38 11.79
N ASP A 145 11.56 11.52 11.31
CA ASP A 145 12.08 12.60 12.15
C ASP A 145 11.74 13.96 11.55
N SER A 146 10.83 14.68 12.20
CA SER A 146 10.44 16.05 11.87
C SER A 146 11.54 17.10 12.11
N LEU A 147 12.60 16.74 12.82
CA LEU A 147 13.77 17.60 13.10
C LEU A 147 14.94 17.32 12.15
N TYR A 148 14.83 16.28 11.33
CA TYR A 148 15.83 16.00 10.30
C TYR A 148 15.73 17.06 9.20
N ASP A 149 16.88 17.63 8.84
CA ASP A 149 16.94 18.58 7.75
C ASP A 149 16.64 17.83 6.45
N ILE A 150 15.51 18.14 5.82
CA ILE A 150 15.07 17.57 4.55
C ILE A 150 16.09 17.78 3.40
N TYR A 151 17.10 18.64 3.62
CA TYR A 151 18.20 18.90 2.70
C TYR A 151 19.51 18.18 3.06
N ASP A 152 19.59 17.46 4.18
CA ASP A 152 20.76 16.66 4.56
C ASP A 152 20.77 15.30 3.85
N THR A 153 21.57 15.21 2.79
CA THR A 153 21.72 14.04 1.93
C THR A 153 22.73 13.01 2.44
N LEU A 154 23.31 13.19 3.64
CA LEU A 154 24.38 12.32 4.16
C LEU A 154 23.90 11.03 4.85
N SER A 155 22.59 10.87 5.07
CA SER A 155 21.96 9.61 5.51
C SER A 155 21.08 9.05 4.39
N PRO A 156 21.05 7.72 4.14
CA PRO A 156 20.16 7.16 3.13
C PRO A 156 18.71 7.56 3.42
N PRO A 157 18.02 8.19 2.47
CA PRO A 157 16.68 8.68 2.69
C PRO A 157 15.68 7.53 2.72
N PHE A 158 15.05 7.28 3.87
CA PHE A 158 13.90 6.38 3.94
C PHE A 158 12.71 7.00 3.19
N GLY A 159 11.90 6.15 2.59
CA GLY A 159 10.69 6.56 1.88
C GLY A 159 10.93 7.25 0.52
N ASN A 160 12.17 7.24 0.01
CA ASN A 160 12.54 7.81 -1.29
C ASN A 160 12.25 6.90 -2.49
N ALA A 161 11.35 5.93 -2.32
CA ALA A 161 10.98 4.97 -3.33
C ALA A 161 9.47 4.96 -3.56
N LEU A 162 9.05 4.44 -4.70
CA LEU A 162 7.68 4.05 -4.97
C LEU A 162 7.59 2.54 -4.94
N TYR A 163 6.49 2.02 -4.40
CA TYR A 163 6.27 0.59 -4.31
C TYR A 163 4.96 0.20 -4.97
N THR A 164 5.00 -0.96 -5.61
CA THR A 164 3.84 -1.58 -6.24
C THR A 164 3.74 -3.01 -5.73
N LEU A 165 2.62 -3.38 -5.10
CA LEU A 165 2.41 -4.70 -4.48
C LEU A 165 1.36 -5.49 -5.26
N ASP A 166 1.65 -6.71 -5.69
CA ASP A 166 0.64 -7.60 -6.26
C ASP A 166 -0.17 -8.23 -5.12
N VAL A 167 -1.42 -7.78 -4.95
CA VAL A 167 -2.28 -8.17 -3.82
C VAL A 167 -2.39 -9.68 -3.65
N VAL A 168 -2.49 -10.42 -4.77
CA VAL A 168 -2.68 -11.87 -4.75
C VAL A 168 -1.39 -12.57 -4.34
N ASN A 169 -0.25 -12.13 -4.90
CA ASN A 169 1.05 -12.72 -4.59
C ASN A 169 1.50 -12.43 -3.16
N MET A 170 1.22 -11.22 -2.65
CA MET A 170 1.50 -10.85 -1.26
C MET A 170 0.80 -11.78 -0.25
N CYS A 171 -0.38 -12.31 -0.59
CA CYS A 171 -1.09 -13.28 0.24
C CYS A 171 -0.55 -14.71 0.13
N GLY A 172 0.09 -15.05 -1.00
CA GLY A 172 0.48 -16.42 -1.34
C GLY A 172 1.84 -16.86 -0.79
N ASN A 173 2.65 -15.92 -0.29
CA ASN A 173 4.03 -16.18 0.11
C ASN A 173 4.28 -15.74 1.56
N THR A 174 4.90 -16.60 2.37
CA THR A 174 5.26 -16.27 3.76
C THR A 174 6.36 -15.23 3.86
N THR A 175 7.11 -15.01 2.78
CA THR A 175 8.14 -13.96 2.69
C THR A 175 8.10 -13.37 1.30
N PRO A 176 7.28 -12.31 1.10
CA PRO A 176 7.17 -11.64 -0.18
C PRO A 176 8.55 -11.21 -0.71
N ALA A 177 8.78 -11.39 -2.01
CA ALA A 177 10.05 -11.09 -2.65
C ALA A 177 9.92 -9.97 -3.71
N MET A 178 10.93 -9.09 -3.73
CA MET A 178 11.01 -8.02 -4.71
C MET A 178 11.23 -8.59 -6.12
N GLY A 179 10.48 -8.10 -7.10
CA GLY A 179 10.49 -8.55 -8.49
C GLY A 179 9.47 -9.66 -8.79
N THR A 180 8.82 -10.24 -7.77
CA THR A 180 7.75 -11.24 -7.95
C THR A 180 6.45 -10.86 -7.25
N ASP A 181 6.53 -10.41 -6.00
CA ASP A 181 5.37 -10.12 -5.15
C ASP A 181 5.17 -8.60 -5.00
N TYR A 182 6.27 -7.85 -5.01
CA TYR A 182 6.28 -6.40 -5.05
C TYR A 182 7.44 -5.85 -5.88
N TRP A 183 7.33 -4.59 -6.30
CA TRP A 183 8.35 -3.87 -7.06
C TRP A 183 8.69 -2.55 -6.38
N LYS A 184 9.94 -2.13 -6.52
CA LYS A 184 10.47 -0.85 -6.03
C LYS A 184 10.91 -0.02 -7.21
N ILE A 185 10.57 1.27 -7.20
CA ILE A 185 11.07 2.28 -8.13
C ILE A 185 11.82 3.34 -7.30
N PRO A 186 13.08 3.67 -7.63
CA PRO A 186 13.86 3.03 -8.67
C PRO A 186 14.24 1.59 -8.25
N PRO A 187 14.50 0.67 -9.20
CA PRO A 187 14.89 -0.68 -8.86
C PRO A 187 16.16 -0.68 -8.01
N ALA A 188 16.32 -1.68 -7.16
CA ALA A 188 17.52 -1.81 -6.32
C ALA A 188 18.79 -1.67 -7.19
N PHE A 189 19.76 -0.90 -6.68
CA PHE A 189 21.04 -0.57 -7.31
C PHE A 189 21.06 0.53 -8.39
N ASP A 190 19.92 1.15 -8.73
CA ASP A 190 19.88 2.33 -9.61
C ASP A 190 19.28 3.54 -8.87
N TYR A 191 20.02 4.09 -7.91
CA TYR A 191 19.62 5.37 -7.32
C TYR A 191 19.88 6.47 -8.34
N SER A 192 18.83 6.87 -9.06
CA SER A 192 18.82 8.17 -9.73
C SER A 192 19.26 9.22 -8.71
N THR A 193 20.30 9.99 -9.03
CA THR A 193 20.79 11.09 -8.17
C THR A 193 19.69 12.12 -7.85
N SER A 194 18.56 12.06 -8.55
CA SER A 194 17.41 12.93 -8.33
C SER A 194 16.37 12.36 -7.38
N MET A 195 16.29 11.02 -7.19
CA MET A 195 15.27 10.34 -6.38
C MET A 195 15.74 10.14 -4.93
N VAL A 196 16.07 11.27 -4.29
CA VAL A 196 16.63 11.32 -2.93
C VAL A 196 15.62 11.83 -1.89
N TYR A 197 14.45 12.27 -2.33
CA TYR A 197 13.43 12.85 -1.47
C TYR A 197 12.30 11.82 -1.18
N PRO A 198 11.78 11.78 0.06
CA PRO A 198 10.63 10.96 0.42
C PRO A 198 9.36 11.23 -0.41
N PHE A 199 8.53 10.20 -0.55
CA PHE A 199 7.23 10.22 -1.23
C PHE A 199 6.06 10.03 -0.26
N PRO A 200 5.60 11.09 0.43
CA PRO A 200 4.44 11.03 1.31
C PRO A 200 3.11 11.27 0.59
N ALA A 201 3.12 11.68 -0.68
CA ALA A 201 1.89 11.98 -1.40
C ALA A 201 1.13 10.70 -1.76
N GLN A 202 -0.20 10.82 -1.95
CA GLN A 202 -1.00 9.78 -2.57
C GLN A 202 -0.65 9.69 -4.07
N PRO A 203 -0.35 8.50 -4.63
CA PRO A 203 -0.17 8.33 -6.07
C PRO A 203 -1.48 8.58 -6.83
N SER A 204 -1.37 9.25 -7.98
CA SER A 204 -2.47 9.40 -8.95
C SER A 204 -2.21 8.50 -10.15
N VAL A 205 -3.09 7.53 -10.38
CA VAL A 205 -2.95 6.55 -11.46
C VAL A 205 -4.02 6.79 -12.51
N ILE A 206 -3.63 6.85 -13.78
CA ILE A 206 -4.46 7.29 -14.89
C ILE A 206 -4.45 6.21 -15.99
N ASP A 207 -5.65 5.86 -16.44
CA ASP A 207 -5.92 5.12 -17.69
C ASP A 207 -6.02 6.14 -18.83
N THR A 208 -5.11 6.08 -19.80
CA THR A 208 -5.05 7.07 -20.90
C THR A 208 -5.88 6.66 -22.11
N ASN A 209 -6.14 5.36 -22.29
CA ASN A 209 -6.74 4.80 -23.49
C ASN A 209 -8.17 4.24 -23.27
N LEU A 210 -8.67 4.29 -22.03
CA LEU A 210 -9.96 3.81 -21.56
C LEU A 210 -10.16 2.29 -21.72
N ASP A 211 -9.09 1.50 -21.64
CA ASP A 211 -9.15 0.04 -21.70
C ASP A 211 -9.39 -0.64 -20.34
N SER A 212 -9.61 0.17 -19.29
CA SER A 212 -9.78 -0.26 -17.89
C SER A 212 -8.50 -0.78 -17.23
N TYR A 213 -7.33 -0.56 -17.84
CA TYR A 213 -6.01 -0.74 -17.24
C TYR A 213 -5.37 0.63 -17.08
N HIS A 214 -4.61 0.79 -16.00
CA HIS A 214 -3.98 2.08 -15.73
C HIS A 214 -2.56 2.11 -16.27
N ASP A 215 -2.23 3.17 -17.01
CA ASP A 215 -1.00 3.28 -17.80
C ASP A 215 0.07 4.11 -17.11
N ILE A 216 -0.34 5.19 -16.44
CA ILE A 216 0.59 6.19 -15.94
C ILE A 216 0.29 6.48 -14.48
N LEU A 217 1.34 6.46 -13.66
CA LEU A 217 1.31 6.93 -12.29
C LEU A 217 2.06 8.25 -12.16
N TYR A 218 1.44 9.23 -11.51
CA TYR A 218 2.03 10.49 -11.12
C TYR A 218 2.08 10.61 -9.60
N ILE A 219 3.20 11.11 -9.08
CA ILE A 219 3.35 11.35 -7.65
C ILE A 219 4.40 12.43 -7.38
N GLY A 220 4.13 13.27 -6.38
CA GLY A 220 5.06 14.30 -5.92
C GLY A 220 5.96 13.79 -4.79
N ASP A 221 7.20 14.27 -4.75
CA ASP A 221 8.09 14.11 -3.59
C ASP A 221 8.15 15.38 -2.74
N VAL A 222 8.77 15.30 -1.56
CA VAL A 222 8.97 16.48 -0.68
C VAL A 222 9.97 17.50 -1.23
N GLY A 223 10.76 17.12 -2.24
CA GLY A 223 11.65 18.02 -2.97
C GLY A 223 10.91 18.91 -3.98
N GLY A 224 9.59 18.74 -4.13
CA GLY A 224 8.76 19.47 -5.09
C GLY A 224 8.90 18.95 -6.52
N GLN A 225 9.45 17.75 -6.71
CA GLN A 225 9.54 17.10 -8.01
C GLN A 225 8.25 16.32 -8.28
N LEU A 226 7.80 16.35 -9.54
CA LEU A 226 6.71 15.51 -10.02
C LEU A 226 7.28 14.35 -10.82
N TRP A 227 7.01 13.14 -10.35
CA TRP A 227 7.47 11.92 -10.97
C TRP A 227 6.37 11.33 -11.84
N LYS A 228 6.77 10.84 -13.01
CA LYS A 228 5.93 10.06 -13.93
C LYS A 228 6.49 8.65 -14.02
N VAL A 229 5.68 7.67 -13.71
CA VAL A 229 5.98 6.24 -13.89
C VAL A 229 5.07 5.71 -14.99
N VAL A 230 5.67 5.03 -15.97
CA VAL A 230 4.95 4.32 -17.03
C VAL A 230 4.78 2.88 -16.59
N LEU A 231 3.53 2.42 -16.50
CA LEU A 231 3.14 1.08 -16.05
C LEU A 231 2.91 0.12 -17.23
N ASN A 232 2.76 0.67 -18.44
CA ASN A 232 2.59 -0.09 -19.68
C ASN A 232 3.93 -0.42 -20.37
N ASP A 233 3.89 -1.26 -21.41
CA ASP A 233 5.07 -1.75 -22.13
C ASP A 233 5.61 -0.79 -23.20
N GLY A 234 5.11 0.44 -23.26
CA GLY A 234 5.51 1.44 -24.25
C GLY A 234 4.91 1.25 -25.65
N ASN A 235 3.99 0.29 -25.85
CA ASN A 235 3.19 0.20 -27.08
C ASN A 235 1.82 0.89 -26.99
N ASP A 236 1.41 1.28 -25.78
CA ASP A 236 0.24 2.12 -25.55
C ASP A 236 0.67 3.61 -25.44
N PRO A 237 -0.09 4.53 -26.06
CA PRO A 237 0.30 5.94 -26.26
C PRO A 237 0.46 6.77 -24.97
#